data_AF-A0A9Q4ARC7-F1
#
_entry.id   AF-A0A9Q4ARC7-F1
#
_cell.length_a   1.000
_cell.length_b   1.000
_cell.length_c   1.000
_cell.angle_alpha   90.00
_cell.angle_beta   90.00
_cell.angle_gamma   90.00
#
_symmetry.space_group_name_H-M   'P 1'
#
loop_
_entity.id
_entity.type
_entity.pdbx_description
1 polymer ?
#
loop_
_entity_poly.entity_id
_entity_poly.type
_entity_poly.pdbx_seq_one_letter_code
_entity_poly.pdbx_strand_id
1 'polypeptide(L)' 'MTEHPEAGVTTPSRRRSEIIAFLVLAFGIWPIVAVVFVGSYGLVVWIWQMIFGPPGPPTGGH' A
#
# COMPACT_ATOMS: atom_id res chain seq x y z
N MET A 1 -32.37 -40.90 24.63
CA MET A 1 -30.90 -40.86 24.82
C MET A 1 -30.28 -40.51 23.48
N THR A 2 -30.04 -39.24 23.19
CA THR A 2 -28.98 -38.71 22.31
C THR A 2 -29.02 -37.18 22.39
N GLU A 3 -28.58 -36.65 23.52
CA GLU A 3 -28.10 -35.27 23.58
C GLU A 3 -26.76 -35.29 22.81
N HIS A 4 -26.73 -34.75 21.60
CA HIS A 4 -25.48 -34.46 20.93
C HIS A 4 -24.89 -33.20 21.59
N PRO A 5 -23.70 -33.27 22.21
CA PRO A 5 -23.04 -32.06 22.65
C PRO A 5 -22.59 -31.31 21.39
N GLU A 6 -23.34 -30.29 21.00
CA GLU A 6 -22.90 -29.26 20.05
C GLU A 6 -21.71 -28.54 20.70
N ALA A 7 -20.53 -29.14 20.52
CA ALA A 7 -19.27 -28.60 20.98
C ALA A 7 -19.08 -27.26 20.29
N GLY A 8 -19.35 -26.17 21.02
CA GLY A 8 -19.16 -24.81 20.55
C GLY A 8 -17.75 -24.62 20.06
N VAL A 9 -17.57 -24.60 18.75
CA VAL A 9 -16.35 -24.14 18.10
C VAL A 9 -16.29 -22.64 18.32
N THR A 10 -15.83 -22.24 19.50
CA THR A 10 -15.31 -20.89 19.69
C THR A 10 -14.20 -20.72 18.66
N THR A 11 -14.39 -19.80 17.71
CA THR A 11 -13.43 -19.59 16.61
C THR A 11 -12.59 -18.35 16.92
N PRO A 12 -11.52 -18.44 17.74
CA PRO A 12 -10.54 -17.37 17.89
C PRO A 12 -9.71 -17.17 16.60
N SER A 13 -9.73 -18.14 15.69
CA SER A 13 -8.95 -18.17 14.44
C SER A 13 -9.32 -17.05 13.44
N ARG A 14 -10.59 -16.62 13.40
CA ARG A 14 -11.08 -15.71 12.36
C ARG A 14 -10.51 -14.29 12.50
N ARG A 15 -10.48 -13.77 13.74
CA ARG A 15 -9.97 -12.42 14.04
C ARG A 15 -8.47 -12.29 13.76
N ARG A 16 -7.69 -13.32 14.08
CA ARG A 16 -6.25 -13.35 13.79
C ARG A 16 -5.96 -13.40 12.29
N SER A 17 -6.77 -14.14 11.54
CA SER A 17 -6.64 -14.25 10.08
C SER A 17 -6.97 -12.93 9.38
N GLU A 18 -8.01 -12.22 9.84
CA GLU A 18 -8.35 -10.88 9.33
C GLU A 18 -7.23 -9.87 9.58
N ILE A 19 -6.67 -9.82 10.79
CA ILE A 19 -5.56 -8.90 11.11
C ILE A 19 -4.33 -9.19 10.25
N ILE A 20 -3.99 -10.47 10.02
CA ILE A 20 -2.88 -10.84 9.15
C ILE A 20 -3.15 -10.41 7.70
N ALA A 21 -4.37 -10.65 7.19
CA ALA A 21 -4.75 -10.20 5.86
C ALA A 21 -4.69 -8.66 5.72
N PHE A 22 -5.14 -7.92 6.74
CA PHE A 22 -5.02 -6.46 6.81
C PHE A 22 -3.56 -6.01 6.83
N LEU A 23 -2.69 -6.67 7.60
CA LEU A 23 -1.26 -6.35 7.61
C LEU A 23 -0.60 -6.61 6.25
N VAL A 24 -0.94 -7.71 5.59
CA VAL A 24 -0.43 -8.01 4.23
C VAL A 24 -0.95 -6.99 3.22
N LEU A 25 -2.21 -6.59 3.30
CA LEU A 25 -2.78 -5.54 2.46
C LEU A 25 -2.10 -4.18 2.71
N ALA A 26 -1.96 -3.79 3.97
CA ALA A 26 -1.42 -2.49 4.37
C ALA A 26 0.09 -2.38 4.14
N PHE A 27 0.88 -3.42 4.44
CA PHE A 27 2.34 -3.39 4.33
C PHE A 27 2.88 -4.09 3.09
N GLY A 28 2.07 -4.88 2.38
CA GLY A 28 2.44 -5.47 1.09
C GLY A 28 1.92 -4.64 -0.07
N ILE A 29 0.58 -4.60 -0.21
CA ILE A 29 -0.06 -3.99 -1.39
C ILE A 29 0.12 -2.47 -1.39
N TRP A 30 -0.11 -1.81 -0.25
CA TRP A 30 -0.03 -0.35 -0.16
C TRP A 30 1.32 0.26 -0.56
N PRO A 31 2.47 -0.23 -0.06
CA PRO A 31 3.76 0.31 -0.49
C PRO A 31 4.06 0.02 -1.97
N ILE A 32 3.63 -1.12 -2.52
CA ILE A 32 3.81 -1.39 -3.95
C ILE A 32 3.05 -0.35 -4.78
N VAL A 33 1.79 -0.05 -4.43
CA VAL A 33 1.00 0.98 -5.10
C VAL A 33 1.69 2.34 -5.00
N ALA A 34 2.19 2.70 -3.81
CA ALA A 34 2.90 3.96 -3.61
C ALA A 34 4.15 4.08 -4.50
N VAL A 35 4.97 3.03 -4.58
CA VAL A 35 6.17 3.01 -5.43
C VAL A 35 5.81 3.15 -6.90
N VAL A 36 4.80 2.42 -7.37
CA VAL A 36 4.34 2.52 -8.76
C VAL A 36 3.83 3.93 -9.06
N PHE A 37 3.02 4.53 -8.19
CA PHE A 37 2.46 5.86 -8.40
C PHE A 37 3.54 6.95 -8.39
N VAL A 38 4.36 6.98 -7.34
CA VAL A 38 5.41 7.99 -7.17
C VAL A 38 6.50 7.83 -8.23
N GLY A 39 6.92 6.59 -8.49
CA GLY A 39 7.92 6.28 -9.52
C GLY A 39 7.43 6.66 -10.91
N SER A 40 6.20 6.30 -11.27
CA SER A 40 5.61 6.68 -12.56
C SER A 40 5.50 8.20 -12.69
N TYR A 41 5.02 8.89 -11.65
CA TYR A 41 4.92 10.35 -11.68
C TYR A 41 6.30 11.02 -11.82
N GLY A 42 7.30 10.59 -11.05
CA GLY A 42 8.66 11.09 -11.15
C GLY A 42 9.27 10.86 -12.53
N LEU A 43 9.03 9.68 -13.12
CA LEU A 43 9.48 9.36 -14.48
C LEU A 43 8.81 10.25 -15.53
N VAL A 44 7.50 10.49 -15.42
CA VAL A 44 6.76 11.40 -16.31
C VAL A 44 7.33 12.81 -16.22
N VAL A 45 7.57 13.31 -15.01
CA VAL A 45 8.20 14.62 -14.79
C VAL A 45 9.61 14.65 -15.37
N TRP A 46 10.39 13.57 -15.22
CA TRP A 46 11.73 13.48 -15.79
C TRP A 46 11.72 13.51 -17.33
N ILE A 47 10.84 12.75 -17.97
CA ILE A 47 10.66 12.79 -19.43
C ILE A 47 10.22 14.18 -19.86
N TRP A 48 9.29 14.80 -19.13
CA TRP A 48 8.86 16.17 -19.37
C TRP A 48 10.05 17.15 -19.33
N GLN A 49 10.94 17.02 -18.35
CA GLN A 49 12.17 17.83 -18.27
C GLN A 49 13.13 17.58 -19.43
N MET A 50 13.22 16.36 -19.97
CA MET A 50 14.04 16.09 -21.16
C MET A 50 13.50 16.77 -22.42
N ILE A 51 12.17 16.94 -22.52
CA ILE A 51 11.51 17.56 -23.68
C ILE A 51 11.49 19.09 -23.56
N PHE A 52 11.20 19.62 -22.37
CA PHE A 52 10.97 21.06 -22.14
C PHE A 52 12.13 21.79 -21.44
N GLY A 53 13.18 21.06 -21.07
CA GLY A 53 14.31 21.56 -20.28
C GLY A 53 14.12 21.41 -18.77
N PRO A 54 15.22 21.38 -17.99
CA PRO A 54 15.16 21.23 -16.53
C PRO A 54 14.56 22.47 -15.85
N PRO A 55 13.93 22.32 -14.67
CA PRO A 55 13.45 23.45 -13.88
C PRO A 55 14.62 24.37 -13.52
N GLY A 56 14.47 25.66 -13.82
CA GLY A 56 15.54 26.64 -13.67
C GLY A 56 16.04 26.81 -12.22
N PRO A 57 17.29 27.32 -12.03
CA PRO A 57 17.82 27.58 -10.70
C PRO A 57 16.94 28.52 -9.88
N PRO A 58 16.85 28.38 -8.54
CA PRO A 58 16.13 29.32 -7.70
C PRO A 58 16.70 30.73 -7.90
N THR A 59 15.89 31.68 -8.35
CA THR A 59 16.27 33.09 -8.42
C THR A 59 16.25 33.66 -7.00
N GLY A 60 17.32 33.41 -6.24
CA GLY A 60 17.56 34.06 -4.96
C GLY A 60 17.78 35.55 -5.19
N GLY A 61 16.80 36.36 -4.80
CA GLY A 61 16.91 37.82 -4.82
C GLY A 61 17.92 38.28 -3.78
N HIS A 62 18.93 39.02 -4.25
CA HIS A 62 19.61 40.03 -3.46
C HIS A 62 18.86 41.35 -3.63
#